data_AF-A0A561VKN4-F1
#
_entry.id   AF-A0A561VKN4-F1
#
_cell.length_a   1.000
_cell.length_b   1.000
_cell.length_c   1.000
_cell.angle_alpha   90.00
_cell.angle_beta   90.00
_cell.angle_gamma   90.00
#
_symmetry.space_group_name_H-M   'P 1'
#
loop_
_entity.id
_entity.type
_entity.pdbx_description
1 polymer ?
#
loop_
_entity_poly.entity_id
_entity_poly.type
_entity_poly.pdbx_seq_one_letter_code
_entity_poly.pdbx_strand_id
1 'polypeptide(L)'
;LWAPAFDHRITASVSHCGCIPYRYSLTHDTGVQAEFVLPGFAAAHDLEDVLARYGPASLLISATSDDRWSRGAEELFAGARWFLGDRVELAMYEAGHVFTAPMRERTYAFLRQRC
;
A
#
# COMPACT_ATOMS: atom_id res chain seq x y z
N LEU A 1 -5.01 3.87 -0.04
CA LEU A 1 -3.79 4.17 -0.80
C LEU A 1 -3.90 5.40 -1.69
N TRP A 2 -4.86 5.50 -2.61
CA TRP A 2 -4.89 6.67 -3.52
C TRP A 2 -5.39 7.98 -2.91
N ALA A 3 -6.40 7.93 -2.05
CA ALA A 3 -7.07 9.13 -1.52
C ALA A 3 -6.12 10.17 -0.86
N PRO A 4 -5.13 9.80 -0.02
CA PRO A 4 -4.24 10.78 0.64
C PRO A 4 -3.28 11.52 -0.30
N ALA A 5 -3.08 11.02 -1.52
CA ALA A 5 -2.33 11.72 -2.57
C ALA A 5 -3.07 12.96 -3.10
N PHE A 6 -4.40 13.01 -2.93
CA PHE A 6 -5.26 14.09 -3.42
C PHE A 6 -5.94 14.87 -2.29
N ASP A 7 -6.40 14.18 -1.24
CA ASP A 7 -7.10 14.80 -0.11
C ASP A 7 -6.17 14.91 1.11
N HIS A 8 -5.62 16.10 1.32
CA HIS A 8 -4.70 16.38 2.42
C HIS A 8 -5.39 16.52 3.79
N ARG A 9 -6.71 16.38 3.87
CA ARG A 9 -7.42 16.25 5.15
C ARG A 9 -7.23 14.87 5.77
N ILE A 10 -6.83 13.88 4.97
CA ILE A 10 -6.56 12.53 5.45
C ILE A 10 -5.19 12.52 6.14
N THR A 11 -5.17 12.17 7.42
CA THR A 11 -3.95 12.15 8.26
C THR A 11 -3.31 10.77 8.37
N ALA A 12 -4.05 9.71 8.10
CA ALA A 12 -3.54 8.34 8.09
C ALA A 12 -4.29 7.46 7.08
N SER A 13 -3.61 6.49 6.50
CA SER A 13 -4.17 5.49 5.60
C SER A 13 -3.55 4.14 5.87
N VAL A 14 -4.33 3.07 5.71
CA VAL A 14 -3.85 1.70 5.76
C VAL A 14 -4.15 1.05 4.43
N SER A 15 -3.16 0.37 3.87
CA SER A 15 -3.32 -0.54 2.74
C SER A 15 -3.07 -1.94 3.25
N HIS A 16 -4.13 -2.75 3.34
CA HIS A 16 -4.02 -4.15 3.74
C HIS A 16 -4.25 -5.04 2.53
N CYS A 17 -3.20 -5.76 2.13
CA CYS A 17 -3.10 -6.43 0.84
C CYS A 17 -3.31 -5.43 -0.33
N GLY A 18 -3.04 -5.83 -1.57
CA GLY A 18 -3.22 -4.95 -2.74
C GLY A 18 -2.29 -3.73 -2.79
N CYS A 19 -1.17 -3.78 -2.06
CA CYS A 19 -0.13 -2.76 -2.07
C CYS A 19 1.06 -3.26 -2.92
N ILE A 20 0.76 -3.59 -4.17
CA ILE A 20 1.66 -4.18 -5.14
C ILE A 20 2.08 -3.13 -6.16
N PRO A 21 3.38 -2.94 -6.42
CA PRO A 21 3.84 -2.19 -7.59
C PRO A 21 3.23 -2.78 -8.86
N TYR A 22 2.63 -1.95 -9.70
CA TYR A 22 1.89 -2.37 -10.90
C TYR A 22 2.73 -3.20 -11.86
N ARG A 23 4.05 -2.97 -11.92
CA ARG A 23 4.99 -3.84 -12.65
C ARG A 23 4.88 -5.33 -12.28
N TYR A 24 4.50 -5.66 -11.05
CA TYR A 24 4.26 -7.03 -10.60
C TYR A 24 2.82 -7.52 -10.82
N SER A 25 1.88 -6.62 -11.11
CA SER A 25 0.50 -6.96 -11.47
C SER A 25 0.33 -7.32 -12.94
N LEU A 26 1.29 -6.98 -13.80
CA LEU A 26 1.27 -7.27 -15.24
C LEU A 26 1.69 -8.72 -15.58
N THR A 27 1.85 -9.58 -14.57
CA THR A 27 2.11 -11.01 -14.75
C THR A 27 0.81 -11.80 -14.89
N HIS A 28 0.86 -12.95 -15.56
CA HIS A 28 -0.31 -13.80 -15.81
C HIS A 28 -0.96 -14.33 -14.52
N ASP A 29 -0.19 -14.45 -13.44
CA ASP A 29 -0.62 -15.04 -12.16
C ASP A 29 -1.26 -14.02 -11.20
N THR A 30 -1.18 -12.71 -11.48
CA THR A 30 -1.67 -11.64 -10.59
C THR A 30 -2.83 -10.87 -11.20
N GLY A 31 -2.59 -10.24 -12.35
CA GLY A 31 -3.54 -9.36 -13.01
C GLY A 31 -3.81 -8.05 -12.27
N VAL A 32 -4.60 -7.18 -12.91
CA VAL A 32 -5.12 -5.92 -12.35
C VAL A 32 -6.64 -5.99 -12.37
N GLN A 33 -7.28 -5.61 -11.27
CA GLN A 33 -8.73 -5.46 -11.22
C GLN A 33 -9.17 -4.35 -12.19
N ALA A 34 -10.16 -4.62 -13.04
CA ALA A 34 -10.53 -3.71 -14.13
C ALA A 34 -10.96 -2.33 -13.63
N GLU A 35 -11.58 -2.26 -12.45
CA GLU A 35 -11.97 -1.03 -11.76
C GLU A 35 -10.79 -0.12 -11.36
N PHE A 36 -9.56 -0.65 -11.35
CA PHE A 36 -8.33 0.08 -11.02
C PHE A 36 -7.49 0.43 -12.26
N VAL A 37 -7.95 0.09 -13.46
CA VAL A 37 -7.20 0.36 -14.69
C VAL A 37 -7.41 1.81 -15.14
N LEU A 38 -6.37 2.63 -14.99
CA LEU A 38 -6.28 3.94 -15.61
C LEU A 38 -5.44 3.84 -16.90
N PRO A 39 -6.02 4.13 -18.09
CA PRO A 39 -5.29 4.06 -19.35
C PRO A 39 -4.01 4.91 -19.35
N GLY A 40 -2.90 4.29 -19.76
CA GLY A 40 -1.60 4.97 -19.89
C GLY A 40 -0.83 5.19 -18.58
N PHE A 41 -1.42 4.94 -17.41
CA PHE A 41 -0.74 5.19 -16.13
C PHE A 41 0.53 4.33 -15.95
N ALA A 42 0.37 3.00 -16.04
CA ALA A 42 1.47 2.05 -15.85
C ALA A 42 2.56 2.10 -16.94
N ALA A 43 2.36 2.90 -18.00
CA ALA A 43 3.39 3.12 -19.02
C ALA A 43 4.46 4.12 -18.58
N ALA A 44 4.16 4.98 -17.60
CA ALA A 44 5.07 6.04 -17.14
C ALA A 44 5.15 6.17 -15.61
N HIS A 45 4.24 5.54 -14.87
CA HIS A 45 4.11 5.68 -13.43
C HIS A 45 3.85 4.34 -12.74
N ASP A 46 4.24 4.25 -11.49
CA ASP A 46 3.93 3.14 -10.59
C ASP A 46 3.41 3.67 -9.23
N LEU A 47 3.19 2.76 -8.28
CA LEU A 47 2.58 3.07 -7.00
C LEU A 47 3.44 4.01 -6.16
N GLU A 48 4.77 3.96 -6.30
CA GLU A 48 5.69 4.90 -5.66
C GLU A 48 5.44 6.35 -6.09
N ASP A 49 5.04 6.60 -7.34
CA ASP A 49 4.71 7.95 -7.82
C ASP A 49 3.46 8.50 -7.12
N VAL A 50 2.50 7.63 -6.78
CA VAL A 50 1.33 8.00 -5.98
C VAL A 50 1.76 8.35 -4.56
N LEU A 51 2.65 7.55 -3.97
CA LEU A 51 3.16 7.79 -2.61
C LEU A 51 4.00 9.07 -2.51
N ALA A 52 4.71 9.44 -3.58
CA ALA A 52 5.42 10.72 -3.67
C ALA A 52 4.49 11.95 -3.59
N ARG A 53 3.19 11.76 -3.82
CA ARG A 53 2.15 12.82 -3.74
C ARG A 53 1.42 12.85 -2.40
N TYR A 54 1.70 11.93 -1.49
CA TYR A 54 1.11 11.98 -0.15
C TYR A 54 1.48 13.30 0.55
N GLY A 55 0.46 14.00 1.04
CA GLY A 55 0.64 15.18 1.89
C GLY A 55 1.10 14.79 3.30
N PRO A 56 0.43 15.25 4.37
CA PRO A 56 0.83 14.94 5.75
C PRO A 56 0.52 13.49 6.18
N ALA A 57 -0.24 12.75 5.37
CA ALA A 57 -0.75 11.42 5.72
C ALA A 57 0.33 10.41 6.09
N SER A 58 0.11 9.65 7.16
CA SER A 58 0.87 8.44 7.49
C SER A 58 0.31 7.24 6.73
N LEU A 59 1.16 6.25 6.43
CA LEU A 59 0.81 5.03 5.71
C LEU A 59 1.22 3.78 6.48
N LEU A 60 0.29 2.86 6.71
CA LEU A 60 0.62 1.49 7.06
C LEU A 60 0.44 0.60 5.83
N ILE A 61 1.52 -0.04 5.41
CA ILE A 61 1.51 -1.15 4.46
C ILE A 61 1.39 -2.43 5.29
N SER A 62 0.28 -3.15 5.14
CA SER A 62 0.05 -4.44 5.78
C SER A 62 -0.10 -5.50 4.71
N ALA A 63 0.74 -6.53 4.76
CA ALA A 63 0.89 -7.49 3.69
C ALA A 63 1.16 -8.90 4.24
N THR A 64 0.89 -9.91 3.45
CA THR A 64 1.13 -11.31 3.82
C THR A 64 2.11 -11.97 2.85
N SER A 65 2.85 -12.97 3.33
CA SER A 65 3.93 -13.62 2.56
C SER A 65 3.41 -14.56 1.46
N ASP A 66 2.22 -15.12 1.61
CA ASP A 66 1.58 -16.04 0.65
C ASP A 66 0.37 -15.39 -0.04
N ASP A 67 0.51 -14.11 -0.38
CA ASP A 67 -0.46 -13.36 -1.16
C ASP A 67 0.20 -12.70 -2.38
N ARG A 68 -0.26 -13.08 -3.57
CA ARG A 68 0.22 -12.52 -4.84
C ARG A 68 0.03 -11.00 -4.92
N TRP A 69 -1.01 -10.45 -4.30
CA TRP A 69 -1.27 -8.99 -4.28
C TRP A 69 -0.47 -8.25 -3.20
N SER A 70 0.32 -8.98 -2.42
CA SER A 70 1.29 -8.46 -1.46
C SER A 70 2.73 -8.55 -1.99
N ARG A 71 2.93 -9.10 -3.19
CA ARG A 71 4.24 -9.19 -3.86
C ARG A 71 4.83 -7.79 -4.03
N GLY A 72 6.07 -7.60 -3.55
CA GLY A 72 6.75 -6.31 -3.62
C GLY A 72 6.39 -5.33 -2.50
N ALA A 73 5.67 -5.75 -1.44
CA ALA A 73 5.36 -4.87 -0.30
C ALA A 73 6.62 -4.31 0.38
N GLU A 74 7.70 -5.10 0.47
CA GLU A 74 8.99 -4.65 1.02
C GLU A 74 9.69 -3.64 0.10
N GLU A 75 9.69 -3.86 -1.21
CA GLU A 75 10.20 -2.91 -2.21
C GLU A 75 9.43 -1.59 -2.13
N LEU A 76 8.11 -1.67 -2.13
CA LEU A 76 7.25 -0.51 -2.03
C LEU A 76 7.45 0.24 -0.72
N PHE A 77 7.63 -0.46 0.41
CA PHE A 77 7.97 0.16 1.68
C PHE A 77 9.31 0.90 1.61
N ALA A 78 10.34 0.28 1.03
CA ALA A 78 11.64 0.92 0.84
C ALA A 78 11.55 2.16 -0.07
N GLY A 79 10.75 2.12 -1.13
CA GLY A 79 10.44 3.26 -1.99
C GLY A 79 9.67 4.37 -1.23
N ALA A 80 8.62 3.98 -0.51
CA ALA A 80 7.78 4.88 0.27
C ALA A 80 8.57 5.63 1.36
N ARG A 81 9.56 4.97 1.98
CA ARG A 81 10.44 5.56 2.99
C ARG A 81 11.15 6.82 2.49
N TRP A 82 11.49 6.90 1.20
CA TRP A 82 12.12 8.08 0.62
C TRP A 82 11.22 9.33 0.67
N PHE A 83 9.90 9.15 0.51
CA PHE A 83 8.94 10.26 0.46
C PHE A 83 8.27 10.52 1.80
N LEU A 84 7.99 9.46 2.56
CA LEU A 84 7.19 9.52 3.78
C LEU A 84 8.05 9.55 5.05
N GLY A 85 9.31 9.13 4.99
CA GLY A 85 10.17 9.01 6.17
C GLY A 85 9.51 8.14 7.26
N ASP A 86 9.48 8.63 8.49
CA ASP A 86 8.92 7.91 9.66
C ASP A 86 7.39 7.87 9.72
N ARG A 87 6.72 8.36 8.67
CA ARG A 87 5.27 8.29 8.49
C ARG A 87 4.81 7.03 7.76
N VAL A 88 5.73 6.20 7.26
CA VAL A 88 5.39 4.89 6.69
C VAL A 88 5.87 3.75 7.59
N GLU A 89 5.01 2.75 7.75
CA GLU A 89 5.28 1.52 8.49
C GLU A 89 4.93 0.30 7.64
N LEU A 90 5.66 -0.79 7.82
CA LEU A 90 5.40 -2.09 7.21
C LEU A 90 5.03 -3.12 8.28
N ALA A 91 3.99 -3.91 8.03
CA ALA A 91 3.60 -5.06 8.82
C ALA A 91 3.44 -6.28 7.91
N MET A 92 4.40 -7.21 8.00
CA MET A 92 4.41 -8.48 7.26
C MET A 92 3.88 -9.61 8.14
N TYR A 93 3.10 -10.52 7.55
CA TYR A 93 2.53 -11.67 8.23
C TYR A 93 2.70 -12.95 7.41
N GLU A 94 3.01 -14.07 8.07
CA GLU A 94 3.00 -15.40 7.44
C GLU A 94 1.56 -15.91 7.30
N ALA A 95 0.92 -15.59 6.18
CA ALA A 95 -0.46 -15.97 5.89
C ALA A 95 -0.75 -15.85 4.38
N GLY A 96 -1.89 -16.39 3.96
CA GLY A 96 -2.45 -16.17 2.62
C GLY A 96 -3.15 -14.81 2.48
N HIS A 97 -4.05 -14.68 1.50
CA HIS A 97 -4.85 -13.47 1.31
C HIS A 97 -6.00 -13.37 2.34
N VAL A 98 -5.70 -12.87 3.54
CA VAL A 98 -6.62 -12.79 4.69
C VAL A 98 -6.42 -11.52 5.51
N PHE A 99 -7.49 -11.02 6.16
CA PHE A 99 -7.42 -9.91 7.12
C PHE A 99 -7.89 -10.33 8.51
N THR A 100 -7.00 -10.97 9.28
CA THR A 100 -7.31 -11.59 10.57
C THR A 100 -7.52 -10.57 11.70
N ALA A 101 -8.02 -11.02 12.86
CA ALA A 101 -8.21 -10.14 14.02
C ALA A 101 -6.90 -9.45 14.47
N PRO A 102 -5.75 -10.13 14.61
CA PRO A 102 -4.48 -9.47 14.94
C PRO A 102 -4.05 -8.40 13.93
N MET A 103 -4.28 -8.62 12.62
CA MET A 103 -3.97 -7.65 11.58
C MET A 103 -4.85 -6.39 11.70
N ARG A 104 -6.14 -6.58 12.02
CA ARG A 104 -7.07 -5.46 12.31
C ARG A 104 -6.67 -4.70 13.56
N GLU A 105 -6.28 -5.39 14.62
CA GLU A 105 -5.82 -4.76 15.86
C GLU A 105 -4.58 -3.90 15.62
N ARG A 106 -3.61 -4.39 14.83
CA ARG A 106 -2.45 -3.59 14.39
C ARG A 106 -2.86 -2.36 13.59
N THR A 107 -3.84 -2.51 12.69
CA THR A 107 -4.41 -1.41 11.91
C THR A 107 -5.05 -0.35 12.81
N TYR A 108 -5.88 -0.75 13.77
CA TYR A 108 -6.51 0.17 14.72
C TYR A 108 -5.49 0.85 15.64
N ALA A 109 -4.46 0.13 16.07
CA ALA A 109 -3.38 0.71 16.87
C ALA A 109 -2.63 1.80 16.08
N PHE A 110 -2.29 1.54 14.82
CA PHE A 110 -1.67 2.53 13.93
C PHE A 110 -2.56 3.77 13.76
N LEU A 111 -3.84 3.57 13.45
CA LEU A 111 -4.77 4.67 13.25
C LEU A 111 -4.93 5.52 14.51
N ARG A 112 -5.04 4.91 15.71
CA ARG A 112 -5.11 5.65 16.99
C ARG A 112 -3.86 6.46 17.31
N GLN A 113 -2.70 6.09 16.77
CA GLN A 113 -1.44 6.81 17.01
C GLN A 113 -1.24 7.97 16.03
N ARG A 114 -1.87 7.91 14.85
CA ARG A 114 -1.64 8.84 13.74
C ARG A 114 -2.84 9.76 13.45
N CYS A 115 -3.98 9.51 14.07
CA CYS A 115 -5.20 10.34 14.07
C CYS A 115 -5.51 10.82 15.48
#